data_AF-A0AAW8AQB3-F1
#
_entry.id   AF-A0AAW8AQB3-F1
#
_cell.length_a   1.000
_cell.length_b   1.000
_cell.length_c   1.000
_cell.angle_alpha   90.00
_cell.angle_beta   90.00
_cell.angle_gamma   90.00
#
_symmetry.space_group_name_H-M   'P 1'
#
loop_
_entity.id
_entity.type
_entity.pdbx_description
1 polymer ?
#
loop_
_entity_poly.entity_id
_entity_poly.type
_entity_poly.pdbx_seq_one_letter_code
_entity_poly.pdbx_strand_id
1 'polypeptide(L)' 'LHARFLELDHPTSGKRMSWESPLPDDLVWLLTLLKQDREAFVG' A
#
# COMPACT_ATOMS: atom_id res chain seq x y z
N LEU A 1 7.22 -5.98 0.50
CA LEU A 1 6.99 -5.01 1.61
C LEU A 1 6.90 -3.62 0.98
N HIS A 2 5.83 -2.86 1.21
CA HIS A 2 5.64 -1.51 0.65
C HIS A 2 5.19 -0.55 1.76
N ALA A 3 5.96 0.50 2.00
CA ALA A 3 5.63 1.54 2.97
C ALA A 3 4.60 2.49 2.34
N ARG A 4 3.32 2.23 2.61
CA ARG A 4 2.20 2.96 2.02
C ARG A 4 1.99 4.35 2.63
N PHE A 5 2.25 4.50 3.93
CA PHE A 5 2.00 5.72 4.67
C PHE A 5 3.26 6.21 5.35
N LEU A 6 3.44 7.53 5.32
CA LEU A 6 4.43 8.23 6.13
C LEU A 6 3.74 9.39 6.84
N GLU A 7 3.92 9.50 8.14
CA GLU A 7 3.45 10.63 8.93
C GLU A 7 4.58 11.13 9.83
N LEU A 8 4.79 12.44 9.88
CA LEU A 8 5.79 13.07 10.74
C LEU A 8 5.44 14.54 11.04
N ASP A 9 6.08 15.09 12.06
CA ASP A 9 6.10 16.53 12.32
C ASP A 9 7.12 17.23 11.42
N HIS A 10 6.67 18.23 10.68
CA HIS A 10 7.56 19.00 9.81
C HIS A 10 8.64 19.69 10.66
N PRO A 11 9.93 19.48 10.37
CA PRO A 11 11.02 19.81 11.29
C PRO A 11 11.19 21.31 11.54
N THR A 12 10.73 22.17 10.63
CA THR A 12 10.82 23.63 10.78
C THR A 12 9.50 24.33 11.07
N SER A 13 8.36 23.72 10.71
CA SER A 13 7.05 24.36 10.90
C SER A 13 6.21 23.72 12.01
N GLY A 14 6.61 22.56 12.53
CA GLY A 14 5.88 21.82 13.55
C GLY A 14 4.53 21.26 13.08
N LYS A 15 4.19 21.41 11.79
CA LYS A 15 2.93 20.92 11.25
C LYS A 15 2.99 19.40 11.09
N ARG A 16 1.96 18.69 11.57
CA ARG A 16 1.76 17.27 11.25
C ARG A 16 1.48 17.10 9.76
N MET A 17 2.28 16.27 9.10
CA MET A 17 2.16 16.01 7.67
C MET A 17 2.06 14.52 7.42
N SER A 18 1.23 14.14 6.45
CA SER A 18 1.04 12.77 6.01
C SER A 18 1.19 12.67 4.49
N TRP A 19 1.75 11.54 4.04
CA TRP A 19 1.89 11.18 2.63
C TRP A 19 1.41 9.75 2.44
N GLU A 20 0.77 9.50 1.31
CA GLU A 20 0.38 8.17 0.85
C GLU A 20 1.05 7.89 -0.49
N SER A 21 1.71 6.73 -0.58
CA SER A 21 2.26 6.22 -1.83
C SER A 21 1.25 5.26 -2.47
N PRO A 22 0.98 5.37 -3.78
CA PRO A 22 0.12 4.41 -4.47
C PRO A 22 0.74 3.02 -4.41
N LEU A 23 -0.12 1.99 -4.40
CA LEU A 23 0.35 0.61 -4.45
C LEU A 23 1.04 0.38 -5.81
N PRO A 24 2.31 -0.09 -5.82
CA PRO A 24 3.03 -0.43 -7.06
C PRO A 24 2.30 -1.48 -7.90
N ASP A 25 2.43 -1.39 -9.22
CA ASP A 25 1.72 -2.25 -10.18
C ASP A 25 2.04 -3.74 -10.00
N ASP A 26 3.27 -4.08 -9.64
CA ASP A 26 3.69 -5.46 -9.37
C ASP A 26 2.96 -6.06 -8.15
N LEU A 27 2.76 -5.27 -7.10
CA LEU A 27 1.99 -5.67 -5.92
C LEU A 27 0.49 -5.74 -6.23
N VAL A 28 -0.05 -4.83 -7.04
CA VAL A 28 -1.44 -4.91 -7.52
C VAL A 28 -1.67 -6.22 -8.28
N TRP A 29 -0.75 -6.55 -9.18
CA TRP A 29 -0.82 -7.77 -9.98
C TRP A 29 -0.72 -9.03 -9.13
N LEU A 30 0.25 -9.09 -8.20
CA LEU A 30 0.41 -10.22 -7.28
C LEU A 30 -0.86 -10.45 -6.44
N LEU A 31 -1.43 -9.39 -5.87
CA LEU A 31 -2.66 -9.50 -5.07
C LEU A 31 -3.85 -9.94 -5.91
N THR A 32 -3.91 -9.54 -7.18
CA THR A 32 -4.95 -9.99 -8.12
C THR A 32 -4.86 -11.50 -8.34
N LEU A 33 -3.66 -12.02 -8.61
CA LEU A 33 -3.45 -13.46 -8.80
C LEU A 33 -3.82 -14.27 -7.55
N LEU A 34 -3.40 -13.84 -6.36
CA LEU A 34 -3.69 -14.57 -5.12
C LEU A 34 -5.20 -14.60 -4.80
N LYS A 35 -5.93 -13.54 -5.16
CA LYS A 35 -7.40 -13.52 -5.01
C LYS A 35 -8.07 -14.50 -5.96
N GLN A 36 -7.65 -14.52 -7.23
CA GLN A 36 -8.16 -15.43 -8.25
C GLN A 36 -7.90 -16.89 -7.86
N ASP A 37 -6.70 -17.22 -7.39
CA ASP A 37 -6.34 -18.56 -6.93
C ASP A 37 -7.23 -19.02 -5.77
N ARG A 38 -7.40 -18.16 -4.75
CA ARG A 38 -8.30 -18.43 -3.63
C ARG A 38 -9.75 -18.67 -4.09
N GLU A 39 -10.25 -17.87 -5.02
CA GLU A 39 -11.62 -18.00 -5.53
C GLU A 39 -11.81 -19.28 -6.35
N ALA A 40 -10.80 -19.68 -7.13
CA ALA A 40 -10.79 -20.93 -7.88
C ALA A 40 -10.72 -22.16 -6.96
N PHE A 41 -10.11 -22.05 -5.78
CA PHE A 41 -9.96 -23.17 -4.83
C PHE A 41 -11.18 -23.36 -3.89
N VAL A 42 -12.05 -22.35 -3.78
CA VAL A 42 -13.27 -22.41 -2.92
C VAL A 42 -14.54 -22.77 -3.73
N GLY A 43 -14.39 -23.10 -5.03
CA GLY A 43 -15.44 -23.69 -5.87
C GLY A 43 -15.32 -25.20 -5.98
#